data_AF-A0A6G4MVE7-F1
#
_entry.id   AF-A0A6G4MVE7-F1
#
_cell.length_a   1.000
_cell.length_b   1.000
_cell.length_c   1.000
_cell.angle_alpha   90.00
_cell.angle_beta   90.00
_cell.angle_gamma   90.00
#
_symmetry.space_group_name_H-M   'P 1'
#
loop_
_entity.id
_entity.type
_entity.pdbx_description
1 polymer ?
#
loop_
_entity_poly.entity_id
_entity_poly.type
_entity_poly.pdbx_seq_one_letter_code
_entity_poly.pdbx_strand_id
1 'polypeptide(L)'
;MSLLFAERPLVINTQLAMKIGLNEAIVLQQLHYWLRDTNSGMECDGVRWIYNTTEQWLEQFPFWSESTLKRAFASLKTLGLLRCEKLNKSKRDMTNFYT
;
A
#
# COMPACT_ATOMS: atom_id res chain seq x y z
N MET A 1 1.43 -28.36 13.57
CA MET A 1 0.52 -27.69 12.62
C MET A 1 -0.32 -26.68 13.38
N SER A 2 0.04 -25.40 13.35
CA SER A 2 -0.91 -24.35 13.71
C SER A 2 -0.89 -23.31 12.59
N LEU A 3 -1.61 -23.64 11.51
CA LEU A 3 -2.10 -22.69 10.51
C LEU A 3 -3.38 -21.98 11.00
N LEU A 4 -3.73 -22.17 12.28
CA LEU A 4 -4.77 -21.43 12.96
C LEU A 4 -4.28 -19.98 13.14
N PHE A 5 -5.17 -19.01 12.91
CA PHE A 5 -4.82 -17.60 12.87
C PHE A 5 -4.20 -17.11 14.18
N ALA A 6 -2.87 -17.07 14.24
CA ALA A 6 -2.12 -16.35 15.27
C ALA A 6 -2.04 -14.85 14.94
N GLU A 7 -2.19 -14.50 13.66
CA GLU A 7 -2.10 -13.15 13.12
C GLU A 7 -3.35 -12.83 12.27
N ARG A 8 -3.63 -11.54 12.07
CA ARG A 8 -4.78 -11.11 11.28
C ARG A 8 -4.58 -11.50 9.81
N PRO A 9 -5.51 -12.25 9.20
CA PRO A 9 -5.37 -12.63 7.80
C PRO A 9 -5.54 -11.43 6.89
N LEU A 10 -4.90 -11.50 5.72
CA LEU A 10 -5.16 -10.58 4.62
C LEU A 10 -6.58 -10.84 4.08
N VAL A 11 -7.44 -9.83 4.15
CA VAL A 11 -8.82 -9.90 3.63
C VAL A 11 -8.86 -9.30 2.22
N ILE A 12 -9.45 -10.04 1.28
CA ILE A 12 -9.51 -9.64 -0.13
C ILE A 12 -10.97 -9.43 -0.54
N ASN A 13 -11.29 -8.22 -0.99
CA ASN A 13 -12.58 -7.95 -1.63
C ASN A 13 -12.55 -8.47 -3.07
N THR A 14 -13.27 -9.57 -3.32
CA THR A 14 -13.29 -10.23 -4.64
C THR A 14 -13.88 -9.35 -5.74
N GLN A 15 -14.89 -8.53 -5.42
CA GLN A 15 -15.50 -7.61 -6.38
C GLN A 15 -14.52 -6.50 -6.80
N LEU A 16 -13.71 -6.02 -5.87
CA LEU A 16 -12.64 -5.07 -6.17
C LEU A 16 -11.56 -5.74 -7.04
N ALA A 17 -11.10 -6.92 -6.63
CA ALA A 17 -10.07 -7.68 -7.36
C ALA A 17 -10.48 -7.97 -8.81
N MET A 18 -11.74 -8.29 -9.06
CA MET A 18 -12.27 -8.49 -10.42
C MET A 18 -12.24 -7.22 -11.28
N LYS A 19 -12.34 -6.03 -10.66
CA LYS A 19 -12.39 -4.74 -11.38
C LYS A 19 -11.01 -4.18 -11.68
N ILE A 20 -10.04 -4.35 -10.77
CA ILE A 20 -8.75 -3.64 -10.85
C ILE A 20 -7.53 -4.56 -10.85
N GLY A 21 -7.73 -5.87 -10.68
CA GLY A 21 -6.66 -6.84 -10.49
C GLY A 21 -6.48 -7.25 -9.03
N LEU A 22 -6.01 -8.48 -8.81
CA LEU A 22 -5.83 -9.06 -7.48
C LEU A 22 -4.79 -8.31 -6.65
N ASN A 23 -3.63 -8.06 -7.23
CA ASN A 23 -2.52 -7.41 -6.52
C ASN A 23 -2.85 -5.96 -6.19
N GLU A 24 -3.47 -5.25 -7.14
CA GLU A 24 -3.96 -3.89 -6.99
C GLU A 24 -5.01 -3.79 -5.88
N ALA A 25 -5.98 -4.71 -5.85
CA ALA A 25 -6.99 -4.75 -4.80
C ALA A 25 -6.39 -4.99 -3.41
N ILE A 26 -5.42 -5.89 -3.30
CA ILE A 26 -4.71 -6.15 -2.05
C ILE A 26 -3.94 -4.91 -1.58
N VAL A 27 -3.15 -4.28 -2.46
CA VAL A 27 -2.36 -3.08 -2.12
C VAL A 27 -3.28 -1.92 -1.72
N LEU A 28 -4.35 -1.70 -2.47
CA LEU A 28 -5.30 -0.62 -2.20
C LEU A 28 -6.04 -0.84 -0.87
N GLN A 29 -6.43 -2.08 -0.57
CA GLN A 29 -7.06 -2.43 0.70
C GLN A 29 -6.11 -2.21 1.89
N GLN A 30 -4.84 -2.58 1.74
CA GLN A 30 -3.83 -2.37 2.78
C GLN A 30 -3.55 -0.88 3.00
N LEU A 31 -3.44 -0.10 1.93
CA LEU A 31 -3.28 1.35 2.03
C LEU A 31 -4.50 2.01 2.71
N HIS A 32 -5.72 1.57 2.36
CA HIS A 32 -6.94 2.05 3.00
C HIS A 32 -6.92 1.84 4.53
N TYR A 33 -6.47 0.66 4.97
CA TYR A 33 -6.29 0.37 6.40
C TYR A 33 -5.31 1.36 7.05
N TRP A 34 -4.15 1.61 6.44
CA TRP A 34 -3.20 2.59 6.98
C TRP A 34 -3.79 4.00 7.07
N LEU A 35 -4.51 4.44 6.02
CA LEU A 35 -5.11 5.77 5.96
C LEU A 35 -6.25 5.98 6.96
N ARG A 36 -6.97 4.93 7.38
CA ARG A 36 -8.17 5.07 8.23
C ARG A 36 -8.03 4.51 9.63
N ASP A 37 -7.42 3.35 9.76
CA ASP A 37 -7.49 2.51 10.95
C ASP A 37 -6.21 2.58 11.81
N THR A 38 -5.20 3.33 11.37
CA THR A 38 -3.98 3.58 12.15
C THR A 38 -3.89 5.05 12.52
N ASN A 39 -3.06 5.38 13.51
CA ASN A 39 -2.64 6.77 13.78
C ASN A 39 -1.34 7.13 13.05
N SER A 40 -0.83 6.23 12.21
CA SER A 40 0.38 6.44 11.43
C SER A 40 0.11 7.32 10.20
N GLY A 41 1.14 7.98 9.71
CA GLY A 41 1.04 8.93 8.60
C GLY A 41 1.19 10.38 9.03
N MET A 42 0.96 11.27 8.09
CA MET A 42 1.00 12.72 8.31
C MET A 42 -0.10 13.41 7.53
N GLU A 43 -0.47 14.60 7.97
CA GLU A 43 -1.37 15.47 7.23
C GLU A 43 -0.57 16.58 6.55
N CYS A 44 -0.80 16.79 5.26
CA CYS A 44 -0.18 17.84 4.47
C CYS A 44 -1.23 18.41 3.51
N ASP A 45 -1.44 19.73 3.56
CA ASP A 45 -2.44 20.45 2.78
C ASP A 45 -3.87 19.89 2.91
N GLY A 46 -4.26 19.48 4.12
CA GLY A 46 -5.58 18.91 4.41
C GLY A 46 -5.78 17.49 3.85
N VAL A 47 -4.71 16.86 3.34
CA VAL A 47 -4.73 15.47 2.88
C VAL A 47 -3.86 14.61 3.78
N ARG A 48 -4.39 13.44 4.15
CA ARG A 48 -3.68 12.44 4.92
C ARG A 48 -2.82 11.56 4.01
N TRP A 49 -1.57 11.37 4.40
CA TRP A 49 -0.57 10.60 3.68
C TRP A 49 0.03 9.52 4.56
N ILE A 50 0.27 8.34 3.98
CA ILE A 50 1.06 7.27 4.57
C ILE A 50 2.44 7.28 3.93
N TYR A 51 3.48 7.27 4.75
CA TYR A 51 4.85 7.23 4.29
C TYR A 51 5.43 5.83 4.50
N ASN A 52 5.92 5.22 3.44
CA ASN A 52 6.58 3.92 3.50
C ASN A 52 7.64 3.82 2.41
N THR A 53 8.73 3.11 2.69
CA THR A 53 9.66 2.66 1.66
C THR A 53 9.12 1.42 0.94
N THR A 54 9.77 1.03 -0.15
CA THR A 54 9.37 -0.18 -0.89
C THR A 54 9.58 -1.43 -0.03
N GLU A 55 10.65 -1.44 0.78
CA GLU A 55 11.01 -2.51 1.69
C GLU A 55 9.96 -2.69 2.80
N GLN A 56 9.49 -1.59 3.40
CA GLN A 56 8.42 -1.61 4.41
C GLN A 56 7.08 -2.11 3.86
N TRP A 57 6.81 -1.86 2.58
CA TRP A 57 5.66 -2.46 1.92
C TRP A 57 5.85 -3.96 1.66
N LEU A 58 7.07 -4.40 1.30
CA LEU A 58 7.37 -5.83 1.10
C LEU A 58 7.29 -6.64 2.40
N GLU A 59 7.58 -6.04 3.55
CA GLU A 59 7.37 -6.67 4.86
C GLU A 59 5.90 -7.05 5.09
N GLN A 60 4.96 -6.29 4.52
CA GLN A 60 3.51 -6.58 4.59
C GLN A 60 3.07 -7.62 3.55
N PHE A 61 3.87 -7.83 2.50
CA PHE A 61 3.58 -8.75 1.41
C PHE A 61 4.78 -9.68 1.16
N PRO A 62 5.19 -10.52 2.14
CA PRO A 62 6.42 -11.32 2.07
C PRO A 62 6.39 -12.40 0.98
N PHE A 63 5.25 -12.59 0.34
CA PHE A 63 5.04 -13.52 -0.78
C PHE A 63 5.19 -12.86 -2.17
N TRP A 64 5.50 -11.56 -2.23
CA TRP A 64 5.73 -10.85 -3.49
C TRP A 64 7.18 -10.43 -3.68
N SER A 65 7.58 -10.35 -4.95
CA SER A 65 8.79 -9.64 -5.35
C SER A 65 8.58 -8.13 -5.35
N GLU A 66 9.66 -7.37 -5.21
CA GLU A 66 9.67 -5.92 -5.39
C GLU A 66 9.04 -5.48 -6.73
N SER A 67 9.34 -6.22 -7.80
CA SER A 67 8.79 -5.95 -9.14
C SER A 67 7.27 -6.14 -9.21
N THR A 68 6.69 -7.02 -8.40
CA THR A 68 5.23 -7.22 -8.36
C THR A 68 4.56 -6.08 -7.62
N LEU A 69 5.12 -5.68 -6.47
CA LEU A 69 4.64 -4.53 -5.71
C LEU A 69 4.70 -3.23 -6.53
N LYS A 70 5.83 -2.96 -7.19
CA LYS A 70 5.98 -1.76 -8.04
C LYS A 70 4.99 -1.72 -9.19
N ARG A 71 4.72 -2.85 -9.84
CA ARG A 71 3.71 -2.94 -10.90
C ARG A 71 2.31 -2.65 -10.37
N ALA A 72 1.94 -3.19 -9.21
CA ALA A 72 0.64 -2.93 -8.59
C ALA A 72 0.46 -1.43 -8.26
N PHE A 73 1.46 -0.79 -7.64
CA PHE A 73 1.42 0.65 -7.38
C PHE A 73 1.33 1.49 -8.67
N ALA A 74 2.10 1.14 -9.70
CA ALA A 74 2.05 1.83 -10.99
C ALA A 74 0.68 1.69 -11.68
N SER A 75 0.09 0.49 -11.60
CA SER A 75 -1.26 0.19 -12.10
C SER A 75 -2.31 1.04 -11.38
N LEU A 76 -2.31 1.04 -10.04
CA LEU A 76 -3.22 1.86 -9.23
C LEU A 76 -3.09 3.36 -9.52
N LYS A 77 -1.87 3.86 -9.71
CA LYS A 77 -1.63 5.26 -10.10
C LYS A 77 -2.20 5.58 -11.48
N THR A 78 -2.05 4.65 -12.43
CA THR A 78 -2.61 4.80 -13.79
C THR A 78 -4.13 4.78 -13.78
N LEU A 79 -4.75 3.98 -12.90
CA LEU A 79 -6.19 3.93 -12.69
C LEU A 79 -6.74 5.14 -11.92
N GLY A 80 -5.88 6.04 -11.42
CA GLY A 80 -6.30 7.19 -10.61
C GLY A 80 -6.82 6.82 -9.21
N LEU A 81 -6.53 5.60 -8.74
CA LEU A 81 -6.96 5.08 -7.44
C LEU A 81 -5.92 5.30 -6.33
N LEU A 82 -4.75 5.83 -6.70
CA LEU A 82 -3.63 6.07 -5.80
C LEU A 82 -2.87 7.31 -6.25
N ARG A 83 -2.56 8.18 -5.30
CA ARG A 83 -1.57 9.24 -5.49
C ARG A 83 -0.30 8.91 -4.71
N CYS A 84 0.83 8.96 -5.40
CA CYS A 84 2.15 8.68 -4.85
C CYS A 84 3.09 9.86 -5.13
N GLU A 85 3.64 10.45 -4.07
CA GLU A 85 4.48 11.65 -4.13
C GLU A 85 5.74 11.53 -3.27
N LYS A 86 6.76 12.33 -3.59
CA LYS A 86 7.95 12.51 -2.74
C LYS A 86 7.83 13.86 -2.05
N LEU A 87 7.37 13.84 -0.80
CA LEU A 87 7.23 15.05 0.02
C LEU A 87 8.54 15.43 0.74
N ASN A 88 9.50 14.50 0.83
CA ASN A 88 10.82 14.77 1.39
C ASN A 88 11.78 15.39 0.37
N LYS A 89 12.47 16.47 0.77
CA LYS A 89 13.41 17.24 -0.08
C LYS A 89 14.78 16.56 -0.27
N SER A 90 15.09 15.54 0.54
CA SER A 90 16.38 14.85 0.47
C SER A 90 16.39 13.79 -0.64
N LYS A 91 17.36 13.89 -1.56
CA LYS A 91 17.56 12.89 -2.64
C LYS A 91 17.91 11.49 -2.13
N ARG A 92 18.40 11.38 -0.89
CA ARG A 92 18.81 10.10 -0.28
C ARG A 92 17.64 9.35 0.38
N ASP A 93 16.50 10.02 0.53
CA ASP A 93 15.31 9.44 1.11
C ASP A 93 14.48 8.70 0.04
N MET A 94 14.29 7.41 0.27
CA MET A 94 13.54 6.50 -0.59
C MET A 94 12.07 6.37 -0.17
N THR A 95 11.65 7.10 0.86
CA THR A 95 10.28 7.14 1.36
C THR A 95 9.35 7.79 0.33
N ASN A 96 8.27 7.09 0.02
CA ASN A 96 7.18 7.61 -0.79
C ASN A 96 5.97 7.87 0.10
N PHE A 97 5.17 8.86 -0.28
CA PHE A 97 3.94 9.23 0.38
C PHE A 97 2.75 8.80 -0.47
N TYR A 98 1.80 8.10 0.14
CA TYR A 98 0.66 7.47 -0.50
C TYR A 98 -0.66 7.99 0.09
N THR A 99 -1.63 8.29 -0.77
CA THR A 99 -3.01 8.67 -0.41
C THR A 99 -3.99 8.14 -1.45
#